data_AF-X0SJE5-F1
#
_entry.id   AF-X0SJE5-F1
#
_cell.length_a   1.000
_cell.length_b   1.000
_cell.length_c   1.000
_cell.angle_alpha   90.00
_cell.angle_beta   90.00
_cell.angle_gamma   90.00
#
_symmetry.space_group_name_H-M   'P 1'
#
loop_
_entity.id
_entity.type
_entity.pdbx_description
1 polymer ?
#
loop_
_entity_poly.entity_id
_entity_poly.type
_entity_poly.pdbx_seq_one_letter_code
_entity_poly.pdbx_strand_id
1 'polypeptide(L)'
;ALLDSLRFGPLSKPKNKSIMEGVVSGIAGYGNSIGVPTVGGDIYFNNCYSLNPLVNVFALGIVEKDKIFYAKAEGIGNPVLYVGSKTGRDGIHGATMASAEFDQDSEKKRPNVQVGDPFKEKLLVEACLEVMAKDFIVGIQDMGAAGLTCSTTEMAANSGAGIEINLDLVPQREEGMTPYEMMLSESQERMLIVAKKDKVEEVQQIFSKWDLDAVTIGQVTEGGRLKVRFDGEIVVDLPVDAIINLCPVYKRESKTPSYLKSETIIKPLPSPENYSKTLLKLLSSATVAEKEWVYRQYDHMVQVNTAFLPGADASLLRIKNSKKALA
;
A
#
# COMPACT_ATOMS: atom_id res chain seq x y z
N ALA A 1 8.23 -10.72 3.64
CA ALA A 1 9.43 -10.27 2.90
C ALA A 1 8.98 -9.27 1.85
N LEU A 2 9.82 -8.30 1.51
CA LEU A 2 9.55 -7.28 0.51
C LEU A 2 10.45 -7.49 -0.72
N LEU A 3 9.97 -7.06 -1.88
CA LEU A 3 10.77 -6.89 -3.09
C LEU A 3 10.42 -5.55 -3.74
N ASP A 4 11.38 -4.87 -4.34
CA ASP A 4 11.18 -3.58 -4.99
C ASP A 4 11.49 -3.64 -6.49
N SER A 5 10.58 -3.10 -7.32
CA SER A 5 10.76 -2.94 -8.76
C SER A 5 10.80 -1.46 -9.09
N LEU A 6 12.01 -0.96 -9.32
CA LEU A 6 12.31 0.46 -9.42
C LEU A 6 12.71 0.86 -10.84
N ARG A 7 12.20 2.00 -11.32
CA ARG A 7 12.58 2.59 -12.60
C ARG A 7 12.93 4.06 -12.42
N PHE A 8 14.13 4.45 -12.81
CA PHE A 8 14.62 5.83 -12.64
C PHE A 8 15.19 6.42 -13.93
N GLY A 9 15.27 7.74 -13.96
CA GLY A 9 16.05 8.45 -14.98
C GLY A 9 17.58 8.26 -14.82
N PRO A 10 18.39 8.65 -15.82
CA PRO A 10 19.84 8.53 -15.77
C PRO A 10 20.46 9.26 -14.56
N LEU A 11 21.40 8.58 -13.88
CA LEU A 11 22.09 9.09 -12.68
C LEU A 11 23.06 10.25 -12.94
N SER A 12 23.39 10.52 -14.20
CA SER A 12 24.15 11.71 -14.58
C SER A 12 23.39 13.02 -14.31
N LYS A 13 22.07 12.95 -14.12
CA LYS A 13 21.24 14.10 -13.73
C LYS A 13 21.11 14.14 -12.20
N PRO A 14 21.53 15.22 -11.51
CA PRO A 14 21.48 15.30 -10.04
C PRO A 14 20.10 15.06 -9.43
N LYS A 15 19.03 15.54 -10.09
CA LYS A 15 17.65 15.34 -9.60
C LYS A 15 17.22 13.88 -9.61
N ASN A 16 17.58 13.10 -10.64
CA ASN A 16 17.28 11.68 -10.71
C ASN A 16 18.00 10.89 -9.62
N LYS A 17 19.27 11.26 -9.35
CA LYS A 17 20.05 10.68 -8.26
C LYS A 17 19.39 10.94 -6.91
N SER A 18 19.00 12.18 -6.64
CA SER A 18 18.28 12.56 -5.40
C SER A 18 16.95 11.81 -5.23
N ILE A 19 16.19 11.60 -6.31
CA ILE A 19 14.95 10.81 -6.28
C ILE A 19 15.24 9.35 -5.93
N MET A 20 16.21 8.72 -6.58
CA MET A 20 16.61 7.35 -6.29
C MET A 20 17.04 7.19 -4.82
N GLU A 21 17.89 8.10 -4.33
CA GLU A 21 18.37 8.08 -2.95
C GLU A 21 17.21 8.21 -1.95
N GLY A 22 16.26 9.12 -2.21
CA GLY A 22 15.07 9.29 -1.38
C GLY A 22 14.16 8.05 -1.37
N VAL A 23 13.92 7.42 -2.52
CA VAL A 23 13.09 6.21 -2.62
C VAL A 23 13.74 5.04 -1.88
N VAL A 24 15.03 4.79 -2.12
CA VAL A 24 15.75 3.70 -1.46
C VAL A 24 15.79 3.93 0.06
N SER A 25 16.05 5.17 0.50
CA SER A 25 16.01 5.52 1.92
C SER A 25 14.61 5.35 2.54
N GLY A 26 13.54 5.65 1.80
CA GLY A 26 12.17 5.49 2.28
C GLY A 26 11.79 4.01 2.44
N ILE A 27 12.11 3.18 1.45
CA ILE A 27 11.91 1.72 1.51
C ILE A 27 12.70 1.12 2.68
N ALA A 28 13.97 1.51 2.83
CA ALA A 28 14.81 1.08 3.94
C ALA A 28 14.23 1.52 5.29
N GLY A 29 13.87 2.80 5.41
CA GLY A 29 13.35 3.37 6.65
C GLY A 29 12.09 2.65 7.14
N TYR A 30 11.15 2.37 6.23
CA TYR A 30 9.92 1.67 6.59
C TYR A 30 10.15 0.17 6.83
N GLY A 31 10.74 -0.54 5.87
CA GLY A 31 10.95 -2.00 5.91
C GLY A 31 11.82 -2.45 7.09
N ASN A 32 12.88 -1.71 7.39
CA ASN A 32 13.76 -2.02 8.51
C ASN A 32 13.05 -1.81 9.85
N SER A 33 12.27 -0.73 9.99
CA SER A 33 11.59 -0.37 11.23
C SER A 33 10.44 -1.31 11.56
N ILE A 34 9.65 -1.73 10.56
CA ILE A 34 8.59 -2.73 10.72
C ILE A 34 9.16 -4.16 10.85
N GLY A 35 10.45 -4.36 10.57
CA GLY A 35 11.11 -5.66 10.68
C GLY A 35 10.62 -6.66 9.63
N VAL A 36 10.39 -6.19 8.39
CA VAL A 36 10.11 -7.05 7.23
C VAL A 36 11.25 -6.85 6.23
N PRO A 37 12.07 -7.89 5.96
CA PRO A 37 13.26 -7.73 5.15
C PRO A 37 12.93 -7.54 3.66
N THR A 38 13.64 -6.64 2.98
CA THR A 38 13.57 -6.44 1.52
C THR A 38 14.62 -7.31 0.85
N VAL A 39 14.25 -8.51 0.44
CA VAL A 39 15.19 -9.61 0.15
C VAL A 39 15.69 -9.65 -1.30
N GLY A 40 15.16 -8.79 -2.17
CA GLY A 40 15.49 -8.75 -3.58
C GLY A 40 14.71 -7.65 -4.30
N GLY A 41 14.97 -7.50 -5.59
CA GLY A 41 14.35 -6.46 -6.38
C GLY A 41 14.94 -6.35 -7.78
N ASP A 42 14.46 -5.37 -8.53
CA ASP A 42 14.92 -5.03 -9.86
C ASP A 42 14.97 -3.52 -10.02
N ILE A 43 16.05 -3.00 -10.60
CA ILE A 43 16.22 -1.56 -10.83
C ILE A 43 16.79 -1.30 -12.22
N TYR A 44 16.07 -0.45 -12.95
CA TYR A 44 16.39 -0.14 -14.35
C TYR A 44 16.39 1.37 -14.60
N PHE A 45 17.35 1.84 -15.40
CA PHE A 45 17.54 3.25 -15.67
C PHE A 45 17.25 3.58 -17.14
N ASN A 46 16.35 4.53 -17.40
CA ASN A 46 16.05 5.04 -18.74
C ASN A 46 15.57 6.50 -18.67
N ASN A 47 15.87 7.28 -19.71
CA ASN A 47 15.47 8.69 -19.77
C ASN A 47 13.95 8.91 -19.63
N CYS A 48 13.11 7.97 -20.09
CA CYS A 48 11.64 8.07 -19.96
C CYS A 48 11.13 8.11 -18.52
N TYR A 49 11.93 7.63 -17.55
CA TYR A 49 11.60 7.65 -16.12
C TYR A 49 12.22 8.84 -15.38
N SER A 50 12.77 9.84 -16.09
CA SER A 50 13.27 11.05 -15.44
C SER A 50 12.10 11.84 -14.84
N LEU A 51 12.24 12.25 -13.58
CA LEU A 51 11.23 12.98 -12.80
C LEU A 51 9.94 12.20 -12.48
N ASN A 52 9.55 11.24 -13.32
CA ASN A 52 8.42 10.33 -13.13
C ASN A 52 8.95 8.89 -12.99
N PRO A 53 9.54 8.52 -11.85
CA PRO A 53 10.02 7.16 -11.62
C PRO A 53 8.84 6.18 -11.47
N LEU A 54 9.11 4.88 -11.64
CA LEU A 54 8.20 3.84 -11.17
C LEU A 54 8.76 3.26 -9.88
N VAL A 55 7.93 3.22 -8.85
CA VAL A 55 8.27 2.68 -7.52
C VAL A 55 7.19 1.68 -7.15
N ASN A 56 7.50 0.40 -7.36
CA ASN A 56 6.61 -0.69 -7.00
C ASN A 56 7.26 -1.49 -5.87
N VAL A 57 6.54 -1.69 -4.78
CA VAL A 57 6.96 -2.54 -3.67
C VAL A 57 5.98 -3.69 -3.55
N PHE A 58 6.50 -4.91 -3.59
CA PHE A 58 5.77 -6.14 -3.44
C PHE A 58 6.01 -6.69 -2.03
N ALA A 59 4.95 -7.19 -1.38
CA ALA A 59 5.03 -7.83 -0.09
C ALA A 59 4.56 -9.29 -0.17
N LEU A 60 5.37 -10.20 0.38
CA LEU A 60 5.08 -11.62 0.52
C LEU A 60 4.90 -11.98 1.99
N GLY A 61 3.70 -12.46 2.33
CA GLY A 61 3.35 -13.07 3.61
C GLY A 61 2.93 -14.54 3.44
N ILE A 62 2.98 -15.30 4.53
CA ILE A 62 2.43 -16.66 4.59
C ILE A 62 1.23 -16.67 5.53
N VAL A 63 0.21 -17.43 5.15
CA VAL A 63 -1.00 -17.62 5.96
C VAL A 63 -1.46 -19.06 5.82
N GLU A 64 -2.07 -19.60 6.87
CA GLU A 64 -2.74 -20.91 6.79
C GLU A 64 -3.99 -20.79 5.91
N LYS A 65 -4.22 -21.78 5.06
CA LYS A 65 -5.28 -21.73 4.02
C LYS A 65 -6.68 -21.47 4.60
N ASP A 66 -6.95 -21.98 5.79
CA ASP A 66 -8.20 -21.89 6.53
C ASP A 66 -8.28 -20.68 7.47
N LYS A 67 -7.23 -19.86 7.54
CA LYS A 67 -7.15 -18.63 8.37
C LYS A 67 -7.03 -17.37 7.53
N ILE A 68 -7.58 -17.39 6.32
CA ILE A 68 -7.65 -16.22 5.45
C ILE A 68 -8.88 -15.41 5.84
N PHE A 69 -8.64 -14.19 6.33
CA PHE A 69 -9.72 -13.22 6.55
C PHE A 69 -9.95 -12.42 5.28
N TYR A 70 -11.22 -12.14 4.99
CA TYR A 70 -11.64 -11.37 3.84
C TYR A 70 -12.24 -10.03 4.30
N ALA A 71 -12.22 -9.04 3.41
CA ALA A 71 -12.85 -7.75 3.61
C ALA A 71 -14.38 -7.85 3.55
N LYS A 72 -14.97 -8.33 4.65
CA LYS A 72 -16.40 -8.66 4.75
C LYS A 72 -17.09 -7.89 5.88
N ALA A 73 -18.30 -7.42 5.59
CA ALA A 73 -19.25 -6.84 6.52
C ALA A 73 -20.48 -7.74 6.67
N GLU A 74 -20.29 -8.94 7.23
CA GLU A 74 -21.39 -9.88 7.49
C GLU A 74 -21.92 -9.74 8.93
N GLY A 75 -23.20 -10.12 9.10
CA GLY A 75 -23.91 -10.08 10.38
C GLY A 75 -24.47 -8.71 10.72
N ILE A 76 -25.77 -8.51 10.45
CA ILE A 76 -26.44 -7.22 10.69
C ILE A 76 -26.32 -6.78 12.16
N GLY A 77 -25.91 -5.54 12.35
CA GLY A 77 -25.60 -4.89 13.61
C GLY A 77 -24.23 -5.23 14.17
N ASN A 78 -23.40 -6.04 13.50
CA ASN A 78 -22.04 -6.26 13.96
C ASN A 78 -21.28 -4.93 14.00
N PRO A 79 -20.56 -4.64 15.10
CA PRO A 79 -19.84 -3.37 15.24
C PRO A 79 -18.73 -3.21 14.22
N VAL A 80 -18.62 -2.00 13.67
CA VAL A 80 -17.53 -1.56 12.80
C VAL A 80 -16.57 -0.73 13.66
N LEU A 81 -15.35 -1.25 13.81
CA LEU A 81 -14.28 -0.65 14.60
C LEU A 81 -13.26 -0.01 13.67
N TYR A 82 -12.89 1.22 14.01
CA TYR A 82 -11.70 1.88 13.53
C TYR A 82 -10.54 1.49 14.44
N VAL A 83 -9.42 1.03 13.87
CA VAL A 83 -8.22 0.71 14.64
C VAL A 83 -6.96 1.33 14.04
N GLY A 84 -6.01 1.69 14.89
CA GLY A 84 -4.69 2.21 14.47
C GLY A 84 -4.52 3.71 14.69
N SER A 85 -3.78 4.37 13.81
CA SER A 85 -3.44 5.80 13.89
C SER A 85 -4.67 6.70 13.78
N LYS A 86 -4.60 7.91 14.35
CA LYS A 86 -5.68 8.92 14.24
C LYS A 86 -5.72 9.58 12.87
N THR A 87 -6.92 9.91 12.41
CA THR A 87 -7.16 10.55 11.11
C THR A 87 -6.74 12.01 11.14
N GLY A 88 -5.90 12.44 10.20
CA GLY A 88 -5.51 13.84 9.94
C GLY A 88 -5.83 14.28 8.51
N ARG A 89 -5.41 15.48 8.11
CA ARG A 89 -5.61 16.02 6.76
C ARG A 89 -4.56 15.51 5.75
N ASP A 90 -4.29 14.22 5.80
CA ASP A 90 -3.24 13.58 5.01
C ASP A 90 -3.80 13.09 3.67
N GLY A 91 -3.15 13.46 2.57
CA GLY A 91 -3.44 12.89 1.24
C GLY A 91 -4.88 13.10 0.76
N ILE A 92 -5.59 14.10 1.27
CA ILE A 92 -6.92 14.48 0.77
C ILE A 92 -6.70 15.00 -0.66
N HIS A 93 -7.24 14.30 -1.66
CA HIS A 93 -6.95 14.41 -3.10
C HIS A 93 -5.74 13.59 -3.62
N GLY A 94 -5.13 12.71 -2.82
CA GLY A 94 -4.03 11.83 -3.23
C GLY A 94 -4.37 11.01 -4.47
N ALA A 95 -5.50 10.29 -4.44
CA ALA A 95 -6.02 9.54 -5.59
C ALA A 95 -6.29 10.43 -6.85
N THR A 96 -6.82 11.64 -6.66
CA THR A 96 -7.07 12.58 -7.77
C THR A 96 -5.76 13.11 -8.35
N MET A 97 -4.75 13.38 -7.51
CA MET A 97 -3.43 13.84 -7.95
C MET A 97 -2.64 12.75 -8.65
N ALA A 98 -2.71 11.49 -8.19
CA ALA A 98 -2.08 10.36 -8.87
C ALA A 98 -2.62 10.15 -10.31
N SER A 99 -3.79 10.72 -10.60
CA SER A 99 -4.45 10.68 -11.90
C SER A 99 -4.23 11.94 -12.75
N ALA A 100 -3.51 12.95 -12.24
CA ALA A 100 -3.25 14.21 -12.93
C ALA A 100 -1.89 14.19 -13.65
N GLU A 101 -1.80 14.84 -14.82
CA GLU A 101 -0.51 15.06 -15.48
C GLU A 101 0.34 16.05 -14.65
N PHE A 102 1.59 15.69 -14.38
CA PHE A 102 2.54 16.56 -13.69
C PHE A 102 3.03 17.67 -14.65
N ASP A 103 2.58 18.91 -14.44
CA ASP A 103 3.07 20.10 -15.16
C ASP A 103 4.15 20.87 -14.37
N GLN A 104 4.63 22.00 -14.90
CA GLN A 104 5.68 22.81 -14.25
C GLN A 104 5.22 23.50 -12.94
N ASP A 105 3.92 23.59 -12.67
CA ASP A 105 3.34 24.16 -11.44
C ASP A 105 3.03 23.09 -10.37
N SER A 106 3.25 21.79 -10.67
CA SER A 106 3.01 20.69 -9.72
C SER A 106 3.89 20.76 -8.47
N GLU A 107 5.03 21.46 -8.51
CA GLU A 107 5.92 21.64 -7.36
C GLU A 107 5.29 22.44 -6.20
N LYS A 108 4.18 23.17 -6.44
CA LYS A 108 3.45 23.95 -5.42
C LYS A 108 2.41 23.13 -4.66
N LYS A 109 2.06 21.93 -5.11
CA LYS A 109 1.09 21.02 -4.44
C LYS A 109 1.74 20.23 -3.29
N ARG A 110 2.52 20.91 -2.45
CA ARG A 110 3.27 20.33 -1.32
C ARG A 110 2.48 19.92 -0.07
N PRO A 111 1.16 20.17 0.15
CA PRO A 111 0.54 19.78 1.42
C PRO A 111 0.17 18.28 1.53
N ASN A 112 0.51 17.44 0.55
CA ASN A 112 0.03 16.05 0.46
C ASN A 112 1.12 14.99 0.74
N VAL A 113 2.18 15.34 1.47
CA VAL A 113 3.23 14.37 1.81
C VAL A 113 2.69 13.40 2.85
N GLN A 114 2.34 12.19 2.43
CA GLN A 114 2.06 11.08 3.32
C GLN A 114 3.37 10.73 4.06
N VAL A 115 3.34 10.84 5.38
CA VAL A 115 4.44 10.39 6.24
C VAL A 115 3.90 9.19 7.01
N GLY A 116 4.39 8.01 6.65
CA GLY A 116 4.04 6.79 7.39
C GLY A 116 4.84 6.67 8.69
N ASP A 117 4.23 6.02 9.67
CA ASP A 117 4.81 5.68 10.97
C ASP A 117 5.03 4.16 11.05
N PRO A 118 6.21 3.64 10.62
CA PRO A 118 6.45 2.21 10.57
C PRO A 118 6.48 1.55 11.97
N PHE A 119 6.67 2.34 13.03
CA PHE A 119 6.64 1.83 14.39
C PHE A 119 5.21 1.54 14.82
N LYS A 120 4.27 2.44 14.51
CA LYS A 120 2.83 2.16 14.70
C LYS A 120 2.34 1.04 13.80
N GLU A 121 2.80 0.98 12.55
CA GLU A 121 2.43 -0.12 11.66
C GLU A 121 2.87 -1.46 12.23
N LYS A 122 4.05 -1.52 12.86
CA LYS A 122 4.50 -2.75 13.53
C LYS A 122 3.54 -3.19 14.63
N LEU A 123 3.09 -2.26 15.47
CA LEU A 123 2.10 -2.53 16.52
C LEU A 123 0.77 -2.97 15.91
N LEU A 124 0.34 -2.31 14.83
CA LEU A 124 -0.91 -2.61 14.13
C LEU A 124 -0.90 -4.02 13.55
N VAL A 125 0.18 -4.40 12.87
CA VAL A 125 0.35 -5.76 12.33
C VAL A 125 0.27 -6.80 13.43
N GLU A 126 0.96 -6.61 14.56
CA GLU A 126 0.93 -7.57 15.66
C GLU A 126 -0.46 -7.66 16.32
N ALA A 127 -1.14 -6.53 16.52
CA ALA A 127 -2.51 -6.51 17.03
C ALA A 127 -3.50 -7.21 16.08
N CYS A 128 -3.39 -6.95 14.77
CA CYS A 128 -4.18 -7.59 13.73
C CYS A 128 -3.94 -9.11 13.69
N LEU A 129 -2.69 -9.57 13.75
CA LEU A 129 -2.37 -10.99 13.81
C LEU A 129 -2.91 -11.65 15.08
N GLU A 130 -2.82 -10.97 16.23
CA GLU A 130 -3.35 -11.48 17.50
C GLU A 130 -4.87 -11.61 17.48
N VAL A 131 -5.60 -10.61 16.96
CA VAL A 131 -7.08 -10.69 16.87
C VAL A 131 -7.52 -11.71 15.82
N MET A 132 -6.82 -11.83 14.69
CA MET A 132 -7.10 -12.84 13.64
C MET A 132 -6.82 -14.26 14.11
N ALA A 133 -5.93 -14.46 15.08
CA ALA A 133 -5.71 -15.75 15.71
C ALA A 133 -6.87 -16.16 16.66
N LYS A 134 -7.82 -15.26 16.91
CA LYS A 134 -9.03 -15.48 17.70
C LYS A 134 -10.26 -15.46 16.81
N ASP A 135 -11.34 -16.07 17.28
CA ASP A 135 -12.62 -16.09 16.57
C ASP A 135 -13.50 -14.87 16.95
N PHE A 136 -12.90 -13.67 16.93
CA PHE A 136 -13.51 -12.44 17.44
C PHE A 136 -14.05 -11.50 16.36
N ILE A 137 -13.51 -11.60 15.15
CA ILE A 137 -13.83 -10.70 14.03
C ILE A 137 -14.42 -11.48 12.86
N VAL A 138 -15.15 -10.76 12.01
CA VAL A 138 -15.81 -11.26 10.79
C VAL A 138 -15.02 -10.87 9.55
N GLY A 139 -14.48 -9.66 9.55
CA GLY A 139 -13.70 -9.12 8.45
C GLY A 139 -12.79 -8.00 8.89
N ILE A 140 -11.79 -7.74 8.06
CA ILE A 140 -10.78 -6.69 8.24
C ILE A 140 -10.44 -6.12 6.86
N GLN A 141 -10.19 -4.81 6.79
CA GLN A 141 -9.82 -4.11 5.57
C GLN A 141 -8.83 -2.99 5.89
N ASP A 142 -7.81 -2.82 5.05
CA ASP A 142 -6.88 -1.70 5.16
C ASP A 142 -7.50 -0.39 4.68
N MET A 143 -6.96 0.74 5.14
CA MET A 143 -7.44 2.07 4.78
C MET A 143 -6.38 2.81 3.98
N GLY A 144 -6.36 2.57 2.67
CA GLY A 144 -5.48 3.24 1.70
C GLY A 144 -6.15 4.44 1.03
N ALA A 145 -6.17 4.42 -0.31
CA ALA A 145 -6.73 5.49 -1.14
C ALA A 145 -8.21 5.76 -0.82
N ALA A 146 -8.58 7.04 -0.71
CA ALA A 146 -9.92 7.48 -0.28
C ALA A 146 -10.38 6.96 1.10
N GLY A 147 -9.46 6.42 1.93
CA GLY A 147 -9.65 6.19 3.36
C GLY A 147 -10.94 5.44 3.75
N LEU A 148 -11.71 6.04 4.66
CA LEU A 148 -12.98 5.49 5.17
C LEU A 148 -14.00 5.28 4.06
N THR A 149 -13.99 6.12 3.03
CA THR A 149 -14.94 6.00 1.91
C THR A 149 -14.75 4.67 1.19
N CYS A 150 -13.51 4.34 0.83
CA CYS A 150 -13.20 3.10 0.11
C CYS A 150 -13.42 1.89 1.01
N SER A 151 -12.82 1.89 2.22
CA SER A 151 -12.88 0.72 3.09
C SER A 151 -14.30 0.35 3.52
N THR A 152 -15.14 1.33 3.87
CA THR A 152 -16.55 1.04 4.24
C THR A 152 -17.36 0.53 3.05
N THR A 153 -17.22 1.15 1.87
CA THR A 153 -18.01 0.74 0.70
C THR A 153 -17.58 -0.61 0.17
N GLU A 154 -16.28 -0.92 0.12
CA GLU A 154 -15.76 -2.20 -0.35
C GLU A 154 -16.18 -3.36 0.56
N MET A 155 -16.05 -3.19 1.87
CA MET A 155 -16.49 -4.21 2.83
C MET A 155 -18.00 -4.47 2.71
N ALA A 156 -18.79 -3.41 2.56
CA ALA A 156 -20.24 -3.49 2.38
C ALA A 156 -20.60 -4.23 1.07
N ALA A 157 -19.96 -3.86 -0.05
CA ALA A 157 -20.21 -4.45 -1.37
C ALA A 157 -19.86 -5.94 -1.41
N ASN A 158 -18.71 -6.33 -0.84
CA ASN A 158 -18.25 -7.73 -0.80
C ASN A 158 -19.21 -8.67 -0.03
N SER A 159 -20.11 -8.11 0.78
CA SER A 159 -21.04 -8.88 1.62
C SER A 159 -22.51 -8.62 1.27
N GLY A 160 -22.81 -7.76 0.28
CA GLY A 160 -24.17 -7.34 -0.03
C GLY A 160 -24.87 -6.62 1.14
N ALA A 161 -24.11 -6.02 2.05
CA ALA A 161 -24.60 -5.38 3.26
C ALA A 161 -24.58 -3.84 3.14
N GLY A 162 -25.21 -3.15 4.07
CA GLY A 162 -24.99 -1.73 4.32
C GLY A 162 -23.99 -1.51 5.45
N ILE A 163 -23.48 -0.29 5.57
CA ILE A 163 -22.70 0.17 6.72
C ILE A 163 -23.21 1.54 7.15
N GLU A 164 -23.39 1.73 8.46
CA GLU A 164 -23.64 3.03 9.07
C GLU A 164 -22.48 3.37 10.00
N ILE A 165 -21.87 4.54 9.82
CA ILE A 165 -20.80 5.06 10.70
C ILE A 165 -21.15 6.45 11.21
N ASN A 166 -20.63 6.79 12.39
CA ASN A 166 -20.65 8.12 12.97
C ASN A 166 -19.22 8.69 13.01
N LEU A 167 -19.02 9.80 12.29
CA LEU A 167 -17.73 10.50 12.24
C LEU A 167 -17.36 11.17 13.56
N ASP A 168 -18.32 11.49 14.42
CA ASP A 168 -18.04 12.04 15.76
C ASP A 168 -17.19 11.09 16.62
N LEU A 169 -17.22 9.79 16.30
CA LEU A 169 -16.48 8.73 17.00
C LEU A 169 -15.13 8.42 16.37
N VAL A 170 -14.83 8.95 15.18
CA VAL A 170 -13.58 8.66 14.48
C VAL A 170 -12.42 9.36 15.20
N PRO A 171 -11.35 8.64 15.59
CA PRO A 171 -10.19 9.25 16.21
C PRO A 171 -9.52 10.26 15.28
N GLN A 172 -9.34 11.49 15.75
CA GLN A 172 -8.78 12.62 14.98
C GLN A 172 -7.44 13.10 15.55
N ARG A 173 -6.52 13.47 14.67
CA ARG A 173 -5.24 14.11 15.01
C ARG A 173 -5.35 15.63 15.00
N GLU A 174 -6.26 16.17 14.20
CA GLU A 174 -6.47 17.60 14.00
C GLU A 174 -7.90 17.99 14.40
N GLU A 175 -8.07 19.17 14.98
CA GLU A 175 -9.39 19.69 15.32
C GLU A 175 -10.11 20.27 14.10
N GLY A 176 -11.45 20.28 14.16
CA GLY A 176 -12.31 20.91 13.16
C GLY A 176 -12.22 20.27 11.77
N MET A 177 -11.94 18.97 11.69
CA MET A 177 -12.01 18.25 10.42
C MET A 177 -13.45 18.17 9.94
N THR A 178 -13.66 18.42 8.66
CA THR A 178 -14.97 18.30 8.01
C THR A 178 -15.26 16.83 7.67
N PRO A 179 -16.54 16.45 7.46
CA PRO A 179 -16.89 15.11 6.98
C PRO A 179 -16.14 14.70 5.71
N TYR A 180 -15.95 15.64 4.79
CA TYR A 180 -15.20 15.42 3.56
C TYR A 180 -13.75 15.02 3.84
N GLU A 181 -13.07 15.77 4.70
CA GLU A 181 -11.67 15.51 5.06
C GLU A 181 -11.53 14.18 5.81
N MET A 182 -12.42 13.87 6.76
CA MET A 182 -12.38 12.62 7.52
C MET A 182 -12.63 11.39 6.63
N MET A 183 -13.60 11.49 5.72
CA MET A 183 -13.97 10.38 4.84
C MET A 183 -12.93 10.07 3.77
N LEU A 184 -12.22 11.10 3.27
CA LEU A 184 -11.25 10.96 2.16
C LEU A 184 -9.78 11.05 2.60
N SER A 185 -9.53 11.23 3.91
CA SER A 185 -8.18 11.21 4.44
C SER A 185 -7.49 9.88 4.14
N GLU A 186 -6.27 9.97 3.64
CA GLU A 186 -5.35 8.87 3.37
C GLU A 186 -4.24 8.82 4.45
N SER A 187 -4.59 9.17 5.70
CA SER A 187 -3.70 8.96 6.85
C SER A 187 -3.29 7.48 6.91
N GLN A 188 -2.02 7.22 7.24
CA GLN A 188 -1.44 5.88 7.18
C GLN A 188 -1.70 5.10 8.48
N GLU A 189 -1.38 3.80 8.47
CA GLU A 189 -1.46 2.88 9.62
C GLU A 189 -2.85 2.78 10.25
N ARG A 190 -3.86 2.50 9.42
CA ARG A 190 -5.26 2.37 9.84
C ARG A 190 -5.91 1.15 9.20
N MET A 191 -6.77 0.50 9.98
CA MET A 191 -7.57 -0.64 9.54
C MET A 191 -9.02 -0.45 9.99
N LEU A 192 -9.93 -1.04 9.22
CA LEU A 192 -11.34 -1.16 9.55
C LEU A 192 -11.65 -2.62 9.88
N ILE A 193 -12.28 -2.87 11.02
CA ILE A 193 -12.61 -4.22 11.50
C ILE A 193 -14.12 -4.34 11.71
N VAL A 194 -14.69 -5.45 11.26
CA VAL A 194 -16.05 -5.85 11.67
C VAL A 194 -15.92 -6.91 12.74
N ALA A 195 -16.28 -6.57 13.98
CA ALA A 195 -16.21 -7.47 15.13
C ALA A 195 -17.54 -8.18 15.35
N LYS A 196 -17.51 -9.35 16.00
CA LYS A 196 -18.73 -9.96 16.54
C LYS A 196 -19.26 -9.12 17.70
N LYS A 197 -20.57 -8.95 17.79
CA LYS A 197 -21.24 -8.12 18.82
C LYS A 197 -20.78 -8.41 20.26
N ASP A 198 -20.58 -9.68 20.58
CA ASP A 198 -20.19 -10.16 21.92
C ASP A 198 -18.67 -10.23 22.13
N LYS A 199 -17.88 -9.64 21.22
CA LYS A 199 -16.41 -9.69 21.23
C LYS A 199 -15.73 -8.33 21.14
N VAL A 200 -16.50 -7.24 21.15
CA VAL A 200 -15.96 -5.88 21.01
C VAL A 200 -14.94 -5.57 22.10
N GLU A 201 -15.25 -5.86 23.35
CA GLU A 201 -14.37 -5.58 24.48
C GLU A 201 -13.05 -6.35 24.36
N GLU A 202 -13.10 -7.63 23.98
CA GLU A 202 -11.90 -8.44 23.78
C GLU A 202 -11.05 -7.92 22.61
N VAL A 203 -11.67 -7.47 21.52
CA VAL A 203 -10.95 -6.82 20.41
C VAL A 203 -10.28 -5.54 20.93
N GLN A 204 -11.00 -4.67 21.62
CA GLN A 204 -10.46 -3.41 22.15
C GLN A 204 -9.31 -3.64 23.14
N GLN A 205 -9.40 -4.67 23.98
CA GLN A 205 -8.33 -5.05 24.91
C GLN A 205 -7.05 -5.49 24.17
N ILE A 206 -7.17 -6.22 23.06
CA ILE A 206 -6.01 -6.59 22.23
C ILE A 206 -5.33 -5.34 21.68
N PHE A 207 -6.09 -4.43 21.06
CA PHE A 207 -5.49 -3.20 20.50
C PHE A 207 -4.90 -2.30 21.59
N SER A 208 -5.56 -2.17 22.74
CA SER A 208 -5.04 -1.41 23.89
C SER A 208 -3.74 -2.00 24.44
N LYS A 209 -3.59 -3.33 24.49
CA LYS A 209 -2.32 -4.00 24.87
C LYS A 209 -1.15 -3.58 23.96
N TRP A 210 -1.42 -3.31 22.69
CA TRP A 210 -0.43 -2.86 21.71
C TRP A 210 -0.32 -1.33 21.61
N ASP A 211 -0.92 -0.58 22.55
CA ASP A 211 -0.95 0.88 22.58
C ASP A 211 -1.61 1.52 21.34
N LEU A 212 -2.69 0.90 20.87
CA LEU A 212 -3.48 1.35 19.71
C LEU A 212 -4.93 1.64 20.10
N ASP A 213 -5.47 2.69 19.47
CA ASP A 213 -6.89 3.00 19.55
C ASP A 213 -7.72 1.93 18.81
N ALA A 214 -8.82 1.50 19.43
CA ALA A 214 -9.84 0.68 18.80
C ALA A 214 -11.23 1.20 19.19
N VAL A 215 -11.87 1.92 18.28
CA VAL A 215 -13.12 2.63 18.56
C VAL A 215 -14.22 2.10 17.67
N THR A 216 -15.34 1.70 18.27
CA THR A 216 -16.56 1.40 17.52
C THR A 216 -17.10 2.69 16.92
N ILE A 217 -16.98 2.83 15.62
CA ILE A 217 -17.46 4.01 14.89
C ILE A 217 -18.80 3.76 14.21
N GLY A 218 -19.27 2.52 14.15
CA GLY A 218 -20.48 2.20 13.42
C GLY A 218 -20.90 0.75 13.52
N GLN A 219 -21.73 0.33 12.58
CA GLN A 219 -22.27 -1.02 12.51
C GLN A 219 -22.62 -1.44 11.08
N VAL A 220 -22.62 -2.75 10.85
CA VAL A 220 -23.18 -3.36 9.64
C VAL A 220 -24.69 -3.18 9.65
N THR A 221 -25.28 -2.76 8.53
CA THR A 221 -26.73 -2.56 8.38
C THR A 221 -27.28 -3.38 7.22
N GLU A 222 -28.61 -3.45 7.14
CA GLU A 222 -29.29 -4.01 5.97
C GLU A 222 -29.35 -2.96 4.83
N GLY A 223 -29.45 -3.44 3.58
CA GLY A 223 -29.97 -2.63 2.48
C GLY A 223 -28.94 -2.03 1.52
N GLY A 224 -27.67 -2.43 1.57
CA GLY A 224 -26.69 -2.10 0.52
C GLY A 224 -26.37 -0.61 0.42
N ARG A 225 -26.50 0.15 1.53
CA ARG A 225 -26.28 1.60 1.57
C ARG A 225 -25.17 1.95 2.56
N LEU A 226 -24.41 2.98 2.21
CA LEU A 226 -23.52 3.67 3.14
C LEU A 226 -24.29 4.85 3.75
N LYS A 227 -24.38 4.87 5.08
CA LYS A 227 -24.88 6.01 5.85
C LYS A 227 -23.78 6.56 6.74
N VAL A 228 -23.57 7.87 6.69
CA VAL A 228 -22.56 8.55 7.49
C VAL A 228 -23.24 9.66 8.27
N ARG A 229 -23.04 9.66 9.59
CA ARG A 229 -23.49 10.71 10.49
C ARG A 229 -22.34 11.58 10.94
N PHE A 230 -22.63 12.86 11.18
CA PHE A 230 -21.71 13.81 11.79
C PHE A 230 -22.53 14.94 12.44
N ASP A 231 -22.19 15.33 13.66
CA ASP A 231 -22.93 16.33 14.45
C ASP A 231 -24.44 16.06 14.52
N GLY A 232 -24.82 14.77 14.62
CA GLY A 232 -26.21 14.32 14.70
C GLY A 232 -26.96 14.26 13.35
N GLU A 233 -26.41 14.81 12.26
CA GLU A 233 -27.03 14.86 10.94
C GLU A 233 -26.50 13.74 10.02
N ILE A 234 -27.31 13.33 9.02
CA ILE A 234 -26.86 12.40 7.98
C ILE A 234 -26.17 13.21 6.87
N VAL A 235 -24.85 13.09 6.79
CA VAL A 235 -24.02 13.80 5.81
C VAL A 235 -23.76 12.99 4.53
N VAL A 236 -23.94 11.66 4.59
CA VAL A 236 -23.93 10.78 3.41
C VAL A 236 -25.03 9.74 3.54
N ASP A 237 -25.82 9.56 2.48
CA ASP A 237 -26.75 8.43 2.33
C ASP A 237 -26.80 8.00 0.87
N LEU A 238 -25.98 7.00 0.51
CA LEU A 238 -25.80 6.58 -0.88
C LEU A 238 -25.87 5.05 -1.03
N PRO A 239 -26.39 4.53 -2.15
CA PRO A 239 -26.21 3.12 -2.49
C PRO A 239 -24.72 2.79 -2.64
N VAL A 240 -24.25 1.70 -2.01
CA VAL A 240 -22.86 1.24 -2.12
C VAL A 240 -22.51 0.91 -3.58
N ASP A 241 -23.46 0.31 -4.29
CA ASP A 241 -23.29 -0.11 -5.69
C ASP A 241 -22.97 1.07 -6.64
N ALA A 242 -23.51 2.26 -6.33
CA ALA A 242 -23.26 3.48 -7.09
C ALA A 242 -21.80 3.96 -7.01
N ILE A 243 -21.08 3.57 -5.95
CA ILE A 243 -19.69 3.94 -5.72
C ILE A 243 -18.75 2.89 -6.34
N ILE A 244 -19.12 1.61 -6.27
CA ILE A 244 -18.20 0.52 -6.62
C ILE A 244 -18.45 -0.05 -8.02
N ASN A 245 -19.69 -0.34 -8.39
CA ASN A 245 -19.99 -1.13 -9.58
C ASN A 245 -20.58 -0.31 -10.74
N LEU A 246 -21.20 0.84 -10.46
CA LEU A 246 -21.86 1.67 -11.48
C LEU A 246 -20.97 2.75 -12.10
N CYS A 247 -19.66 2.69 -11.84
CA CYS A 247 -18.68 3.57 -12.46
C CYS A 247 -18.62 3.35 -13.98
N PRO A 248 -18.74 4.41 -14.82
CA PRO A 248 -18.67 4.27 -16.27
C PRO A 248 -17.33 3.69 -16.74
N VAL A 249 -17.38 2.58 -17.48
CA VAL A 249 -16.21 2.00 -18.15
C VAL A 249 -16.02 2.66 -19.51
N TYR A 250 -14.91 3.37 -19.70
CA TYR A 250 -14.61 4.05 -20.96
C TYR A 250 -13.96 3.11 -21.96
N LYS A 251 -14.57 2.97 -23.15
CA LYS A 251 -13.91 2.40 -24.33
C LYS A 251 -13.35 3.53 -25.19
N ARG A 252 -12.09 3.88 -24.99
CA ARG A 252 -11.41 4.91 -25.79
C ARG A 252 -10.94 4.35 -27.11
N GLU A 253 -11.03 5.15 -28.18
CA GLU A 253 -10.33 4.83 -29.43
C GLU A 253 -8.83 4.75 -29.15
N SER A 254 -8.20 3.67 -29.61
CA SER A 254 -6.77 3.46 -29.46
C SER A 254 -6.18 3.07 -30.81
N LYS A 255 -4.93 3.49 -31.04
CA LYS A 255 -4.19 3.18 -32.26
C LYS A 255 -2.78 2.79 -31.88
N THR A 256 -2.29 1.69 -32.42
CA THR A 256 -0.89 1.28 -32.23
C THR A 256 0.04 2.41 -32.69
N PRO A 257 0.95 2.89 -31.82
CA PRO A 257 1.95 3.88 -32.20
C PRO A 257 2.72 3.46 -33.46
N SER A 258 2.97 4.40 -34.37
CA SER A 258 3.62 4.12 -35.65
C SER A 258 5.02 3.52 -35.49
N TYR A 259 5.76 3.92 -34.47
CA TYR A 259 7.12 3.43 -34.19
C TYR A 259 7.17 1.96 -33.76
N LEU A 260 6.06 1.39 -33.25
CA LEU A 260 6.00 -0.05 -32.91
C LEU A 260 5.77 -0.93 -34.15
N LYS A 261 5.29 -0.36 -35.26
CA LYS A 261 5.03 -1.12 -36.49
C LYS A 261 6.31 -1.43 -37.27
N SER A 262 7.41 -0.74 -36.99
CA SER A 262 8.64 -0.80 -37.78
C SER A 262 9.70 -1.82 -37.32
N GLU A 263 9.52 -2.52 -36.20
CA GLU A 263 10.59 -3.37 -35.64
C GLU A 263 10.07 -4.71 -35.10
N THR A 264 9.62 -5.59 -36.00
CA THR A 264 9.51 -7.03 -35.70
C THR A 264 10.80 -7.80 -36.03
N ILE A 265 11.71 -7.18 -36.78
CA ILE A 265 13.02 -7.76 -37.13
C ILE A 265 14.08 -6.98 -36.37
N ILE A 266 14.57 -7.56 -35.27
CA ILE A 266 15.80 -7.10 -34.62
C ILE A 266 16.91 -7.29 -35.65
N LYS A 267 17.35 -6.20 -36.30
CA LYS A 267 18.49 -6.26 -37.20
C LYS A 267 19.71 -6.73 -36.39
N PRO A 268 20.54 -7.63 -36.93
CA PRO A 268 21.78 -8.01 -36.25
C PRO A 268 22.57 -6.74 -35.93
N LEU A 269 22.90 -6.56 -34.65
CA LEU A 269 23.72 -5.45 -34.22
C LEU A 269 25.11 -5.61 -34.85
N PRO A 270 25.75 -4.52 -35.31
CA PRO A 270 27.12 -4.60 -35.80
C PRO A 270 28.04 -5.08 -34.68
N SER A 271 29.01 -5.93 -35.03
CA SER A 271 30.05 -6.35 -34.08
C SER A 271 30.79 -5.12 -33.53
N PRO A 272 31.01 -5.04 -32.21
CA PRO A 272 31.80 -3.95 -31.63
C PRO A 272 33.22 -3.93 -32.21
N GLU A 273 33.72 -2.73 -32.53
CA GLU A 273 35.12 -2.55 -32.95
C GLU A 273 36.12 -2.93 -31.84
N ASN A 274 35.71 -2.79 -30.57
CA ASN A 274 36.52 -3.13 -29.41
C ASN A 274 35.64 -3.76 -28.31
N TYR A 275 35.75 -5.08 -28.17
CA TYR A 275 34.99 -5.85 -27.18
C TYR A 275 35.34 -5.48 -25.73
N SER A 276 36.61 -5.26 -25.40
CA SER A 276 37.03 -4.90 -24.04
C SER A 276 36.43 -3.57 -23.59
N LYS A 277 36.47 -2.54 -24.44
CA LYS A 277 35.87 -1.24 -24.16
C LYS A 277 34.34 -1.34 -24.04
N THR A 278 33.72 -2.17 -24.89
CA THR A 278 32.27 -2.38 -24.88
C THR A 278 31.82 -3.09 -23.61
N LEU A 279 32.53 -4.13 -23.17
CA LEU A 279 32.28 -4.83 -21.92
C LEU A 279 32.39 -3.89 -20.71
N LEU A 280 33.45 -3.08 -20.64
CA LEU A 280 33.59 -2.08 -19.57
C LEU A 280 32.45 -1.06 -19.56
N LYS A 281 31.97 -0.64 -20.75
CA LYS A 281 30.82 0.25 -20.87
C LYS A 281 29.52 -0.41 -20.39
N LEU A 282 29.32 -1.69 -20.68
CA LEU A 282 28.17 -2.46 -20.19
C LEU A 282 28.21 -2.58 -18.66
N LEU A 283 29.33 -3.04 -18.10
CA LEU A 283 29.50 -3.23 -16.65
C LEU A 283 29.38 -1.93 -15.83
N SER A 284 29.73 -0.78 -16.43
CA SER A 284 29.59 0.55 -15.81
C SER A 284 28.20 1.19 -16.00
N SER A 285 27.31 0.58 -16.78
CA SER A 285 25.93 1.05 -16.90
C SER A 285 25.20 0.84 -15.57
N ALA A 286 24.52 1.87 -15.07
CA ALA A 286 23.78 1.79 -13.80
C ALA A 286 22.78 0.62 -13.76
N THR A 287 22.20 0.25 -14.91
CA THR A 287 21.28 -0.90 -15.03
C THR A 287 21.98 -2.25 -14.83
N VAL A 288 23.25 -2.40 -15.26
CA VAL A 288 23.98 -3.68 -15.21
C VAL A 288 24.89 -3.77 -14.00
N ALA A 289 25.45 -2.63 -13.57
CA ALA A 289 26.38 -2.54 -12.46
C ALA A 289 25.81 -3.15 -11.17
N GLU A 290 26.68 -3.47 -10.22
CA GLU A 290 26.29 -4.03 -8.94
C GLU A 290 25.30 -3.13 -8.19
N LYS A 291 24.28 -3.75 -7.57
CA LYS A 291 23.23 -3.05 -6.81
C LYS A 291 23.47 -3.03 -5.31
N GLU A 292 24.71 -3.29 -4.89
CA GLU A 292 25.12 -3.38 -3.49
C GLU A 292 24.79 -2.14 -2.68
N TRP A 293 24.99 -0.96 -3.26
CA TRP A 293 24.61 0.29 -2.61
C TRP A 293 23.13 0.32 -2.21
N VAL A 294 22.23 -0.28 -3.02
CA VAL A 294 20.80 -0.33 -2.73
C VAL A 294 20.53 -1.34 -1.63
N TYR A 295 20.86 -2.62 -1.86
CA TYR A 295 20.43 -3.66 -0.94
C TYR A 295 21.14 -3.56 0.42
N ARG A 296 22.37 -3.03 0.54
CA ARG A 296 23.02 -2.84 1.86
C ARG A 296 22.28 -1.88 2.81
N GLN A 297 21.32 -1.10 2.31
CA GLN A 297 20.49 -0.21 3.14
C GLN A 297 19.29 -0.94 3.75
N TYR A 298 18.91 -2.08 3.17
CA TYR A 298 17.81 -2.89 3.67
C TYR A 298 18.31 -3.94 4.66
N ASP A 299 17.48 -4.28 5.62
CA ASP A 299 17.65 -5.48 6.40
C ASP A 299 17.27 -6.71 5.55
N HIS A 300 18.08 -7.77 5.64
CA HIS A 300 17.87 -9.05 4.96
C HIS A 300 17.77 -10.24 5.90
N MET A 301 17.92 -10.02 7.20
CA MET A 301 18.17 -11.08 8.18
C MET A 301 17.14 -11.11 9.31
N VAL A 302 16.32 -10.08 9.48
CA VAL A 302 15.23 -10.04 10.44
C VAL A 302 14.30 -11.23 10.20
N GLN A 303 13.88 -11.85 11.30
CA GLN A 303 13.19 -13.15 11.37
C GLN A 303 14.03 -14.40 11.01
N VAL A 304 15.27 -14.23 10.51
CA VAL A 304 16.29 -15.26 10.23
C VAL A 304 15.83 -16.33 9.23
N ASN A 305 14.96 -15.94 8.30
CA ASN A 305 14.38 -16.85 7.30
C ASN A 305 15.11 -16.84 5.96
N THR A 306 15.87 -15.79 5.65
CA THR A 306 16.59 -15.63 4.38
C THR A 306 17.72 -16.65 4.28
N ALA A 307 17.67 -17.51 3.26
CA ALA A 307 18.69 -18.50 2.95
C ALA A 307 19.70 -17.97 1.93
N PHE A 308 19.22 -17.28 0.89
CA PHE A 308 20.07 -16.57 -0.07
C PHE A 308 19.98 -15.07 0.17
N LEU A 309 21.12 -14.47 0.47
CA LEU A 309 21.25 -13.02 0.61
C LEU A 309 21.16 -12.35 -0.78
N PRO A 310 20.87 -11.04 -0.83
CA PRO A 310 20.84 -10.30 -2.09
C PRO A 310 22.11 -10.48 -2.92
N GLY A 311 21.96 -10.44 -4.25
CA GLY A 311 23.04 -10.67 -5.21
C GLY A 311 22.97 -12.04 -5.91
N ALA A 312 22.11 -12.94 -5.45
CA ALA A 312 21.74 -14.15 -6.19
C ALA A 312 20.67 -13.87 -7.26
N ASP A 313 20.44 -14.82 -8.18
CA ASP A 313 19.42 -14.73 -9.23
C ASP A 313 17.97 -14.74 -8.69
N ALA A 314 17.77 -15.23 -7.47
CA ALA A 314 16.50 -15.22 -6.76
C ALA A 314 16.71 -15.19 -5.24
N SER A 315 15.77 -14.57 -4.52
CA SER A 315 15.71 -14.64 -3.06
C SER A 315 15.16 -16.00 -2.64
N LEU A 316 15.75 -16.62 -1.61
CA LEU A 316 15.25 -17.90 -1.07
C LEU A 316 14.92 -17.74 0.41
N LEU A 317 13.68 -18.02 0.80
CA LEU A 317 13.18 -17.85 2.17
C LEU A 317 12.74 -19.20 2.74
N ARG A 318 13.31 -19.59 3.88
CA ARG A 318 12.90 -20.80 4.63
C ARG A 318 11.54 -20.59 5.26
N ILE A 319 10.68 -21.59 5.14
CA ILE A 319 9.42 -21.64 5.91
C ILE A 319 9.74 -22.30 7.25
N LYS A 320 9.65 -21.54 8.35
CA LYS A 320 9.92 -22.01 9.72
C LYS A 320 9.14 -23.30 10.01
N ASN A 321 9.75 -24.18 10.80
CA ASN A 321 9.18 -25.48 11.19
C ASN A 321 8.83 -26.40 10.02
N SER A 322 9.46 -26.21 8.86
CA SER A 322 9.29 -27.07 7.69
C SER A 322 10.62 -27.32 6.97
N LYS A 323 10.63 -28.29 6.05
CA LYS A 323 11.74 -28.52 5.10
C LYS A 323 11.55 -27.75 3.78
N LYS A 324 10.58 -26.83 3.72
CA LYS A 324 10.21 -26.10 2.50
C LYS A 324 10.82 -24.69 2.50
N ALA A 325 10.98 -24.14 1.30
CA ALA A 325 11.39 -22.77 1.07
C ALA A 325 10.56 -22.14 -0.07
N LEU A 326 10.51 -20.82 -0.09
CA LEU A 326 9.89 -20.00 -1.13
C LEU A 326 10.98 -19.27 -1.90
N ALA A 327 10.86 -19.27 -3.23
CA ALA A 327 11.67 -18.51 -4.16
C ALA A 327 10.78 -17.58 -4.98
#